data_AF-A0A8H5GAG5-F1
#
_entry.id   AF-A0A8H5GAG5-F1
#
_cell.length_a   1.000
_cell.length_b   1.000
_cell.length_c   1.000
_cell.angle_alpha   90.00
_cell.angle_beta   90.00
_cell.angle_gamma   90.00
#
_symmetry.space_group_name_H-M   'P 1'
#
loop_
_entity.id
_entity.type
_entity.pdbx_description
1 polymer ?
#
loop_
_entity_poly.entity_id
_entity_poly.type
_entity_poly.pdbx_seq_one_letter_code
_entity_poly.pdbx_strand_id
1 'polypeptide(L)'
;MLFPSALLSSLLLIPTWMTASVARQAEDPQACEDLLPDFSAIPNKTSSGHLMILGTVQVVEGKEARWEEIISNIKAYVETGVEPSTLTYRATRIVDQNGNPTGNYTNIEEYTGTKS
;
A
#
# COMPACT_ATOMS: atom_id res chain seq x y z
N MET A 1 41.42 -44.58 17.83
CA MET A 1 40.01 -44.46 18.24
C MET A 1 39.42 -43.31 17.45
N LEU A 2 38.47 -43.60 16.56
CA LEU A 2 37.75 -42.65 15.71
C LEU A 2 36.46 -42.24 16.42
N PHE A 3 36.19 -40.93 16.53
CA PHE A 3 34.87 -40.41 16.85
C PHE A 3 34.37 -39.57 15.66
N PRO A 4 33.25 -39.95 15.02
CA PRO A 4 32.54 -39.09 14.10
C PRO A 4 31.27 -38.53 14.76
N SER A 5 30.93 -37.27 14.49
CA SER A 5 29.56 -36.69 14.50
C SER A 5 29.65 -35.19 14.78
N ALA A 6 28.81 -34.32 14.23
CA ALA A 6 27.96 -34.32 13.06
C ALA A 6 27.54 -32.84 12.96
N LEU A 7 27.70 -32.24 11.79
CA LEU A 7 27.20 -30.90 11.48
C LEU A 7 25.66 -30.96 11.45
N LEU A 8 24.99 -30.37 12.44
CA LEU A 8 23.55 -30.08 12.36
C LEU A 8 23.36 -28.88 11.43
N SER A 9 23.12 -29.16 10.15
CA SER A 9 22.51 -28.20 9.22
C SER A 9 21.01 -28.22 9.45
N SER A 10 20.52 -27.30 10.27
CA SER A 10 19.08 -27.05 10.41
C SER A 10 18.58 -26.30 9.17
N LEU A 11 18.30 -27.04 8.10
CA LEU A 11 17.40 -26.58 7.06
C LEU A 11 16.02 -26.39 7.70
N LEU A 12 15.66 -25.13 7.95
CA LEU A 12 14.28 -24.73 8.16
C LEU A 12 13.51 -25.07 6.88
N LEU A 13 12.81 -26.21 6.88
CA LEU A 13 11.78 -26.51 5.91
C LEU A 13 10.67 -25.46 6.09
N ILE A 14 10.72 -24.42 5.27
CA ILE A 14 9.56 -23.57 5.06
C ILE A 14 8.54 -24.43 4.31
N PRO A 15 7.34 -24.68 4.87
CA PRO A 15 6.30 -25.42 4.18
C PRO A 15 5.95 -24.75 2.86
N THR A 16 6.13 -25.48 1.76
CA THR A 16 5.91 -25.05 0.36
C THR A 16 4.48 -24.62 0.03
N TRP A 17 3.54 -24.78 0.95
CA TRP A 17 2.14 -24.39 0.78
C TRP A 17 1.82 -22.96 1.26
N MET A 18 2.75 -22.25 1.92
CA MET A 18 2.56 -20.83 2.26
C MET A 18 2.98 -19.85 1.14
N THR A 19 3.83 -20.27 0.19
CA THR A 19 4.26 -19.39 -0.91
C THR A 19 3.22 -19.25 -2.03
N ALA A 20 2.22 -20.13 -2.07
CA ALA A 20 1.26 -20.19 -3.17
C ALA A 20 0.03 -19.26 -2.98
N SER A 21 -0.23 -18.77 -1.77
CA SER A 21 -1.45 -17.98 -1.51
C SER A 21 -1.37 -16.54 -2.04
N VAL A 22 -0.17 -15.97 -2.18
CA VAL A 22 -0.02 -14.57 -2.64
C VAL A 22 0.22 -14.49 -4.15
N ALA A 23 0.82 -15.52 -4.76
CA ALA A 23 1.16 -15.52 -6.18
C ALA A 23 0.00 -15.91 -7.12
N ARG A 24 -1.06 -16.56 -6.61
CA ARG A 24 -2.18 -17.04 -7.45
C ARG A 24 -3.28 -16.00 -7.74
N GLN A 25 -3.23 -14.84 -7.10
CA GLN A 25 -4.32 -13.86 -7.21
C GLN A 25 -4.12 -12.86 -8.36
N ALA A 26 -3.13 -13.10 -9.24
CA ALA A 26 -2.83 -12.24 -10.38
C ALA A 26 -3.40 -12.75 -11.73
N GLU A 27 -4.08 -13.90 -11.76
CA GLU A 27 -4.54 -14.53 -13.02
C GLU A 27 -6.03 -14.31 -13.32
N ASP A 28 -6.81 -13.79 -12.35
CA ASP A 28 -8.21 -13.42 -12.56
C ASP A 28 -8.37 -11.90 -12.40
N PRO A 29 -8.46 -11.13 -13.50
CA PRO A 29 -8.68 -9.69 -13.44
C PRO A 29 -10.02 -9.33 -12.79
N GLN A 30 -11.00 -10.24 -12.76
CA GLN A 30 -12.30 -10.02 -12.11
C GLN A 30 -12.17 -10.06 -10.58
N ALA A 31 -11.26 -10.88 -10.03
CA ALA A 31 -11.01 -10.95 -8.59
C ALA A 31 -10.41 -9.65 -8.02
N CYS A 32 -9.84 -8.78 -8.86
CA CYS A 32 -9.39 -7.44 -8.48
C CYS A 32 -10.54 -6.42 -8.42
N GLU A 33 -11.61 -6.58 -9.23
CA GLU A 33 -12.77 -5.67 -9.20
C GLU A 33 -13.61 -5.85 -7.93
N ASP A 34 -13.78 -7.10 -7.46
CA ASP A 34 -14.53 -7.42 -6.25
C ASP A 34 -13.86 -6.93 -4.95
N LEU A 35 -12.59 -6.51 -5.03
CA LEU A 35 -11.83 -5.92 -3.91
C LEU A 35 -11.83 -4.39 -3.93
N LEU A 36 -12.41 -3.76 -4.95
CA LEU A 36 -12.55 -2.31 -4.97
C LEU A 36 -13.60 -1.90 -3.93
N PRO A 37 -13.27 -0.96 -3.03
CA PRO A 37 -14.25 -0.47 -2.08
C PRO A 37 -15.42 0.16 -2.85
N ASP A 38 -16.64 -0.16 -2.42
CA ASP A 38 -17.84 0.45 -2.98
C ASP A 38 -17.87 1.95 -2.66
N PHE A 39 -17.57 2.76 -3.66
CA PHE A 39 -17.56 4.22 -3.56
C PHE A 39 -18.96 4.84 -3.67
N SER A 40 -20.01 4.05 -3.91
CA SER A 40 -21.38 4.57 -4.05
C SER A 40 -21.91 5.23 -2.76
N ALA A 41 -21.36 4.85 -1.61
CA ALA A 41 -21.70 5.43 -0.32
C ALA A 41 -20.96 6.75 -0.01
N ILE A 42 -19.97 7.15 -0.82
CA ILE A 42 -19.26 8.41 -0.57
C ILE A 42 -20.17 9.59 -0.96
N PRO A 43 -20.47 10.50 -0.02
CA PRO A 43 -21.30 11.64 -0.33
C PRO A 43 -20.60 12.57 -1.32
N ASN A 44 -21.29 12.96 -2.38
CA ASN A 44 -20.79 13.92 -3.37
C ASN A 44 -20.46 15.30 -2.75
N LYS A 45 -21.05 15.61 -1.59
CA LYS A 45 -20.83 16.86 -0.87
C LYS A 45 -20.89 16.64 0.64
N THR A 46 -19.99 17.30 1.35
CA THR A 46 -20.02 17.40 2.81
C THR A 46 -20.45 18.81 3.22
N SER A 47 -20.91 18.99 4.46
CA SER A 47 -21.26 20.33 4.98
C SER A 47 -20.06 21.28 5.03
N SER A 48 -18.85 20.74 5.14
CA SER A 48 -17.61 21.52 5.07
C SER A 48 -17.25 21.93 3.64
N GLY A 49 -17.72 21.20 2.62
CA GLY A 49 -17.28 21.35 1.23
C GLY A 49 -15.95 20.64 0.94
N HIS A 50 -15.42 19.88 1.89
CA HIS A 50 -14.17 19.13 1.77
C HIS A 50 -14.44 17.62 1.81
N LEU A 51 -13.79 16.87 0.93
CA LEU A 51 -13.70 15.41 0.98
C LEU A 51 -12.30 15.03 1.44
N MET A 52 -12.20 14.17 2.46
CA MET A 52 -10.92 13.63 2.92
C MET A 52 -10.90 12.13 2.68
N ILE A 53 -9.80 11.65 2.08
CA ILE A 53 -9.54 10.25 1.84
C ILE A 53 -8.31 9.86 2.67
N LEU A 54 -8.47 8.81 3.48
CA LEU A 54 -7.40 8.18 4.23
C LEU A 54 -7.18 6.77 3.67
N GLY A 55 -6.14 6.61 2.85
CA GLY A 55 -5.74 5.33 2.30
C GLY A 55 -4.64 4.70 3.14
N THR A 56 -4.74 3.40 3.41
CA THR A 56 -3.61 2.61 3.94
C THR A 56 -3.21 1.58 2.91
N VAL A 57 -1.92 1.53 2.59
CA VAL A 57 -1.37 0.63 1.57
C VAL A 57 -0.29 -0.24 2.21
N GLN A 58 -0.48 -1.56 2.14
CA GLN A 58 0.57 -2.52 2.43
C GLN A 58 1.34 -2.79 1.13
N VAL A 59 2.61 -2.41 1.11
CA VAL A 59 3.49 -2.67 -0.04
C VAL A 59 4.15 -4.02 0.13
N VAL A 60 4.31 -4.73 -0.99
CA VAL A 60 5.04 -6.00 -1.05
C VAL A 60 6.51 -5.76 -0.72
N GLU A 61 7.09 -6.59 0.14
CA GLU A 61 8.49 -6.50 0.56
C GLU A 61 9.44 -6.40 -0.64
N GLY A 62 10.36 -5.43 -0.60
CA GLY A 62 11.32 -5.16 -1.66
C GLY A 62 10.78 -4.31 -2.82
N LYS A 63 9.52 -3.84 -2.76
CA LYS A 63 8.90 -2.94 -3.75
C LYS A 63 8.72 -1.51 -3.23
N GLU A 64 9.16 -1.21 -2.02
CA GLU A 64 9.02 0.09 -1.35
C GLU A 64 9.62 1.23 -2.17
N ALA A 65 10.84 1.04 -2.70
CA ALA A 65 11.50 2.07 -3.50
C ALA A 65 10.71 2.44 -4.77
N ARG A 66 10.11 1.43 -5.42
CA ARG A 66 9.29 1.66 -6.61
C ARG A 66 7.97 2.35 -6.25
N TRP A 67 7.35 1.94 -5.14
CA TRP A 67 6.16 2.61 -4.63
C TRP A 67 6.43 4.08 -4.29
N GLU A 68 7.55 4.36 -3.64
CA GLU A 68 7.96 5.72 -3.26
C GLU A 68 8.24 6.61 -4.46
N GLU A 69 8.85 6.05 -5.52
CA GLU A 69 9.02 6.74 -6.79
C GLU A 69 7.66 7.11 -7.42
N ILE A 70 6.72 6.16 -7.48
CA ILE A 70 5.38 6.39 -8.03
C ILE A 70 4.65 7.49 -7.26
N ILE A 71 4.64 7.39 -5.93
CA ILE A 71 3.97 8.36 -5.05
C ILE A 71 4.63 9.74 -5.14
N SER A 72 5.96 9.81 -5.26
CA SER A 72 6.66 11.08 -5.47
C SER A 72 6.24 11.73 -6.79
N ASN A 73 6.05 10.95 -7.85
CA ASN A 73 5.58 11.46 -9.15
C ASN A 73 4.13 11.93 -9.09
N ILE A 74 3.25 11.20 -8.40
CA ILE A 74 1.85 11.63 -8.17
C ILE A 74 1.83 12.95 -7.40
N LYS A 75 2.60 13.05 -6.32
CA LYS A 75 2.70 14.28 -5.54
C LYS A 75 3.17 15.46 -6.40
N ALA A 76 4.22 15.28 -7.19
CA ALA A 76 4.71 16.31 -8.09
C ALA A 76 3.65 16.73 -9.12
N TYR A 77 2.88 15.76 -9.65
CA TYR A 77 1.77 16.03 -10.56
C TYR A 77 0.66 16.84 -9.89
N VAL A 78 0.23 16.47 -8.68
CA VAL A 78 -0.76 17.24 -7.90
C VAL A 78 -0.28 18.67 -7.65
N GLU A 79 1.00 18.84 -7.29
CA GLU A 79 1.60 20.16 -7.03
C GLU A 79 1.65 21.06 -8.27
N THR A 80 1.54 20.51 -9.49
CA THR A 80 1.40 21.34 -10.70
C THR A 80 0.05 22.09 -10.78
N GLY A 81 -0.92 21.74 -9.94
CA GLY A 81 -2.25 22.35 -9.94
C GLY A 81 -3.12 21.93 -11.12
N VAL A 82 -2.70 20.93 -11.90
CA VAL A 82 -3.50 20.36 -12.99
C VAL A 82 -4.76 19.68 -12.48
N GLU A 83 -4.75 19.18 -11.23
CA GLU A 83 -5.93 18.64 -10.56
C GLU A 83 -6.67 19.77 -9.82
N PRO A 84 -7.78 20.31 -10.36
CA PRO A 84 -8.36 21.58 -9.92
C PRO A 84 -9.12 21.50 -8.59
N SER A 85 -9.10 20.34 -7.92
CA SER A 85 -9.83 20.06 -6.69
C SER A 85 -8.95 19.63 -5.53
N THR A 86 -7.67 19.35 -5.73
CA THR A 86 -6.82 18.81 -4.67
C THR A 86 -6.27 19.92 -3.79
N LEU A 87 -6.56 19.83 -2.50
CA LEU A 87 -6.11 20.76 -1.47
C LEU A 87 -4.84 20.25 -0.78
N THR A 88 -4.83 18.96 -0.45
CA THR A 88 -3.72 18.31 0.25
C THR A 88 -3.47 16.94 -0.37
N TYR A 89 -2.20 16.63 -0.65
CA TYR A 89 -1.76 15.27 -0.96
C TYR A 89 -0.51 14.95 -0.14
N ARG A 90 -0.62 13.95 0.74
CA ARG A 90 0.50 13.48 1.56
C ARG A 90 0.52 11.97 1.59
N ALA A 91 1.70 11.40 1.40
CA ALA A 91 1.95 9.98 1.61
C ALA A 91 3.09 9.82 2.61
N THR A 92 2.91 8.95 3.58
CA THR A 92 3.85 8.76 4.70
C THR A 92 4.09 7.27 4.94
N ARG A 93 5.34 6.92 5.23
CA ARG A 93 5.73 5.57 5.60
C ARG A 93 5.44 5.34 7.08
N ILE A 94 4.81 4.23 7.42
CA ILE A 94 4.56 3.83 8.81
C ILE A 94 5.81 3.11 9.34
N VAL A 95 6.26 3.55 10.51
CA VAL A 95 7.37 2.94 11.24
C VAL A 95 6.89 2.27 12.53
N ASP A 96 7.62 1.24 12.98
CA ASP A 96 7.38 0.58 14.26
C ASP A 96 7.87 1.44 15.44
N GLN A 97 7.73 0.91 16.67
CA GLN A 97 8.15 1.59 17.90
C GLN A 97 9.66 1.85 17.98
N ASN A 98 10.46 1.17 17.15
CA ASN A 98 11.91 1.32 17.06
C ASN A 98 12.34 2.20 15.87
N GLY A 99 11.40 2.72 15.09
CA GLY A 99 11.66 3.52 13.90
C GLY A 99 11.94 2.70 12.64
N ASN A 100 11.72 1.38 12.64
CA ASN A 100 11.92 0.55 11.46
C ASN A 100 10.72 0.65 10.50
N PRO A 101 10.95 0.69 9.18
CA PRO A 101 9.88 0.59 8.18
C PRO A 101 9.04 -0.69 8.35
N THR A 102 7.72 -0.55 8.28
CA THR A 102 6.78 -1.69 8.38
C THR A 102 6.31 -2.22 7.02
N GLY A 103 6.69 -1.56 5.91
CA GLY A 103 6.12 -1.80 4.58
C GLY A 103 4.71 -1.22 4.40
N ASN A 104 4.14 -0.60 5.43
CA ASN A 104 2.85 0.08 5.36
C ASN A 104 3.02 1.58 5.12
N TYR A 105 2.07 2.15 4.37
CA TYR A 105 2.01 3.56 4.03
C TYR A 105 0.61 4.10 4.30
N THR A 106 0.54 5.37 4.68
CA THR A 106 -0.72 6.12 4.79
C THR A 106 -0.72 7.27 3.81
N ASN A 107 -1.75 7.33 2.98
CA ASN A 107 -2.07 8.44 2.10
C ASN A 107 -3.19 9.27 2.72
N ILE A 108 -2.98 10.58 2.79
CA ILE A 108 -3.94 11.59 3.23
C ILE A 108 -4.16 12.52 2.05
N GLU A 109 -5.37 12.48 1.53
CA GLU A 109 -5.77 13.28 0.39
C GLU A 109 -6.98 14.11 0.76
N GLU A 110 -6.96 15.39 0.40
CA GLU A 110 -8.04 16.32 0.66
C GLU A 110 -8.43 17.00 -0.63
N TYR A 111 -9.72 17.04 -0.89
CA TYR A 111 -10.29 17.61 -2.10
C TYR A 111 -11.37 18.63 -1.73
N THR A 112 -11.50 19.69 -2.53
CA THR A 112 -12.77 20.41 -2.63
C THR A 112 -13.79 19.40 -3.18
N GLY A 113 -14.92 19.19 -2.49
CA GLY A 113 -15.97 18.25 -2.94
C GLY A 113 -16.39 18.49 -4.39
N THR A 114 -17.10 17.54 -5.01
CA THR A 114 -17.43 17.66 -6.44
C THR A 114 -18.16 18.97 -6.73
N LYS A 115 -17.68 19.72 -7.73
CA LYS A 115 -18.34 20.96 -8.18
C LYS A 115 -19.76 20.61 -8.63
N SER A 116 -20.73 21.26 -8.00
CA SER A 116 -22.14 21.27 -8.43
C SER A 116 -22.32 22.04 -9.73
#